data_AF-Q656U0-F1
#
_entry.id   AF-Q656U0-F1
#
_cell.length_a   1.000
_cell.length_b   1.000
_cell.length_c   1.000
_cell.angle_alpha   90.00
_cell.angle_beta   90.00
_cell.angle_gamma   90.00
#
_symmetry.space_group_name_H-M   'P 1'
#
loop_
_entity.id
_entity.type
_entity.pdbx_description
1 polymer ?
#
loop_
_entity_poly.entity_id
_entity_poly.type
_entity_poly.pdbx_seq_one_letter_code
_entity_poly.pdbx_strand_id
1 'polypeptide(L)'
;MIPGQGTPLTMEQSQKGDRTCLMVFDCRGCEPIDFAFGNGWKAESLEGTSFDIDCSEGEFADYDEKGECPVGVGKLRSEFRVVKKQESRGKTKYV
;
A
#
# COMPACT_ATOMS: atom_id res chain seq x y z
N MET A 1 6.99 12.16 -5.39
CA MET A 1 5.87 11.69 -4.55
C MET A 1 5.28 12.87 -3.81
N ILE A 2 3.96 12.93 -3.66
CA ILE A 2 3.26 13.95 -2.89
C ILE A 2 2.89 13.34 -1.52
N PRO A 3 3.48 13.83 -0.41
CA PRO A 3 3.20 13.29 0.92
C PRO A 3 1.72 13.37 1.32
N GLY A 4 1.26 12.41 2.11
CA GLY A 4 -0.08 12.42 2.71
C GLY A 4 -1.24 12.07 1.76
N GLN A 5 -0.95 11.58 0.55
CA GLN A 5 -1.98 11.13 -0.41
C GLN A 5 -2.21 9.61 -0.41
N GLY A 6 -1.36 8.85 0.28
CA GLY A 6 -1.47 7.41 0.41
C GLY A 6 -2.44 6.98 1.52
N THR A 7 -3.07 5.82 1.34
CA THR A 7 -3.88 5.16 2.37
C THR A 7 -3.41 3.70 2.53
N PRO A 8 -3.20 3.21 3.76
CA PRO A 8 -2.87 1.80 3.99
C PRO A 8 -3.91 0.86 3.38
N LEU A 9 -3.45 -0.30 2.89
CA LEU A 9 -4.35 -1.37 2.46
C LEU A 9 -4.87 -2.11 3.68
N THR A 10 -6.18 -2.23 3.82
CA THR A 10 -6.78 -3.01 4.91
C THR A 10 -7.03 -4.47 4.51
N MET A 11 -7.14 -5.34 5.51
CA MET A 11 -7.49 -6.75 5.30
C MET A 11 -8.84 -6.88 4.57
N GLU A 12 -9.83 -6.07 4.93
CA GLU A 12 -11.15 -6.08 4.28
C GLU A 12 -11.05 -5.72 2.79
N GLN A 13 -10.27 -4.69 2.44
CA GLN A 13 -10.05 -4.30 1.04
C GLN A 13 -9.34 -5.43 0.27
N SER A 14 -8.30 -6.02 0.86
CA SER A 14 -7.56 -7.12 0.24
C SER A 14 -8.46 -8.32 -0.03
N GLN A 15 -9.31 -8.72 0.93
CA GLN A 15 -10.23 -9.84 0.78
C GLN A 15 -11.29 -9.61 -0.30
N LYS A 16 -11.72 -8.36 -0.53
CA LYS A 16 -12.61 -7.99 -1.63
C LYS A 16 -11.91 -7.94 -2.99
N GLY A 17 -10.58 -7.98 -3.01
CA GLY A 17 -9.77 -7.74 -4.21
C GLY A 17 -9.69 -6.27 -4.61
N ASP A 18 -10.01 -5.37 -3.68
CA ASP A 18 -9.93 -3.93 -3.89
C ASP A 18 -8.47 -3.47 -3.88
N ARG A 19 -8.23 -2.32 -4.53
CA ARG A 19 -6.95 -1.63 -4.51
C ARG A 19 -7.06 -0.35 -3.68
N THR A 20 -6.00 -0.02 -2.96
CA THR A 20 -5.87 1.27 -2.29
C THR A 20 -4.92 2.19 -3.07
N CYS A 21 -5.11 3.51 -2.94
CA CYS A 21 -4.13 4.47 -3.44
C CYS A 21 -2.97 4.53 -2.44
N LEU A 22 -1.83 3.95 -2.82
CA LEU A 22 -0.65 3.93 -1.94
C LEU A 22 0.12 5.24 -1.95
N MET A 23 0.23 5.91 -3.10
CA MET A 23 0.99 7.15 -3.26
C MET A 23 0.61 7.87 -4.54
N VAL A 24 0.88 9.17 -4.58
CA VAL A 24 0.72 10.02 -5.77
C VAL A 24 2.08 10.60 -6.16
N PHE A 25 2.37 10.66 -7.45
CA PHE A 25 3.60 11.24 -7.99
C PHE A 25 3.29 12.53 -8.78
N ASP A 26 4.09 13.57 -8.57
CA ASP A 26 4.17 14.71 -9.51
C ASP A 26 5.23 14.36 -10.56
N CYS A 27 4.78 14.06 -11.78
CA CYS A 27 5.57 13.55 -12.88
C CYS A 27 5.87 14.67 -13.88
N ARG A 28 7.15 14.93 -14.17
CA ARG A 28 7.60 15.99 -15.11
C ARG A 28 8.57 15.44 -16.13
N GLY A 29 8.05 14.94 -17.26
CA GLY A 29 8.86 14.32 -18.32
C GLY A 29 9.27 12.87 -18.03
N CYS A 30 8.73 12.26 -16.97
CA CYS A 30 8.89 10.85 -16.66
C CYS A 30 7.57 10.27 -16.15
N GLU A 31 7.28 9.02 -16.48
CA GLU A 31 6.10 8.28 -16.00
C GLU A 31 6.53 6.94 -15.38
N PRO A 32 5.95 6.56 -14.24
CA PRO A 32 6.20 5.26 -13.65
C PRO A 32 5.45 4.18 -14.45
N ILE A 33 6.16 3.12 -14.84
CA ILE A 33 5.61 2.02 -15.64
C ILE A 33 5.44 0.73 -14.85
N ASP A 34 6.17 0.57 -13.75
CA ASP A 34 6.15 -0.62 -12.90
C ASP A 34 6.58 -0.28 -11.47
N PHE A 35 6.25 -1.15 -10.53
CA PHE A 35 6.55 -1.01 -9.12
C PHE A 35 7.14 -2.29 -8.56
N ALA A 36 8.41 -2.23 -8.17
CA ALA A 36 9.07 -3.29 -7.44
C ALA A 36 8.71 -3.18 -5.95
N PHE A 37 8.05 -4.20 -5.42
CA PHE A 37 7.87 -4.36 -3.99
C PHE A 37 9.23 -4.72 -3.39
N GLY A 38 9.71 -3.95 -2.41
CA GLY A 38 10.95 -4.21 -1.67
C GLY A 38 10.70 -4.32 -0.17
N ASN A 39 11.66 -3.88 0.62
CA ASN A 39 11.56 -3.82 2.07
C ASN A 39 10.97 -2.49 2.59
N GLY A 40 10.82 -2.40 3.92
CA GLY A 40 10.40 -1.18 4.61
C GLY A 40 8.89 -1.00 4.73
N TRP A 41 8.12 -2.05 4.42
CA TRP A 41 6.69 -2.07 4.68
C TRP A 41 6.42 -2.30 6.16
N LYS A 42 5.28 -1.79 6.62
CA LYS A 42 4.80 -2.02 7.98
C LYS A 42 3.36 -2.47 7.95
N ALA A 43 3.02 -3.44 8.78
CA ALA A 43 1.65 -3.86 9.01
C ALA A 43 1.39 -4.09 10.49
N GLU A 44 0.12 -4.09 10.84
CA GLU A 44 -0.38 -4.49 12.14
C GLU A 44 -1.36 -5.65 11.92
N SER A 45 -1.22 -6.72 12.69
CA SER A 45 -2.18 -7.82 12.67
C SER A 45 -3.52 -7.40 13.30
N LEU A 46 -4.54 -8.26 13.18
CA LEU A 46 -5.83 -8.02 13.84
C LEU A 46 -5.72 -7.97 15.37
N GLU A 47 -4.68 -8.59 15.93
CA GLU A 47 -4.41 -8.59 17.36
C GLU A 47 -3.48 -7.45 17.80
N GLY A 48 -3.04 -6.59 16.89
CA GLY A 48 -2.21 -5.42 17.21
C GLY A 48 -0.70 -5.70 17.22
N THR A 49 -0.26 -6.84 16.71
CA THR A 49 1.19 -7.14 16.57
C THR A 49 1.73 -6.40 15.36
N SER A 50 2.80 -5.62 15.56
CA SER A 50 3.46 -4.87 14.48
C SER A 50 4.51 -5.72 13.77
N PHE A 51 4.56 -5.64 12.44
CA PHE A 51 5.51 -6.33 11.59
C PHE A 51 6.24 -5.35 10.68
N ASP A 52 7.57 -5.50 10.57
CA ASP A 52 8.36 -4.94 9.49
C ASP A 52 8.45 -5.98 8.37
N ILE A 53 8.04 -5.61 7.17
CA ILE A 53 7.79 -6.54 6.07
C ILE A 53 8.76 -6.27 4.92
N ASP A 54 9.33 -7.36 4.40
CA ASP A 54 10.08 -7.40 3.14
C ASP A 54 9.29 -8.19 2.10
N CYS A 55 8.95 -7.51 1.00
CA CYS A 55 8.22 -8.07 -0.13
C CYS A 55 9.09 -8.19 -1.39
N SER A 56 10.42 -8.13 -1.26
CA SER A 56 11.37 -8.25 -2.39
C SER A 56 11.25 -9.57 -3.14
N GLU A 57 10.84 -10.65 -2.46
CA GLU A 57 10.54 -11.96 -3.06
C GLU A 57 9.07 -12.10 -3.50
N GLY A 58 8.28 -11.01 -3.45
CA GLY A 58 6.88 -10.97 -3.86
C GLY A 58 5.87 -11.45 -2.82
N GLU A 59 6.33 -11.96 -1.69
CA GLU A 59 5.52 -12.38 -0.55
C GLU A 59 6.25 -12.24 0.79
N PHE A 60 5.47 -12.28 1.86
CA PHE A 60 5.90 -12.31 3.24
C PHE A 60 5.02 -13.29 4.01
N ALA A 61 5.62 -14.07 4.89
CA ALA A 61 4.91 -14.97 5.79
C ALA A 61 5.61 -14.99 7.15
N ASP A 62 4.83 -14.97 8.22
CA ASP A 62 5.31 -15.01 9.60
C ASP A 62 4.22 -15.59 10.51
N TYR A 63 4.46 -15.59 11.82
CA TYR A 63 3.51 -16.07 12.82
C TYR A 63 3.21 -14.98 13.86
N ASP A 64 1.92 -14.70 14.08
CA ASP A 64 1.50 -13.79 15.15
C ASP A 64 1.32 -14.58 16.45
N GLU A 65 2.32 -14.50 17.33
CA GLU A 65 2.29 -15.15 18.65
C GLU A 65 1.11 -14.68 19.51
N LYS A 66 0.66 -13.43 19.37
CA LYS A 66 -0.47 -12.92 20.17
C LYS A 66 -1.80 -13.46 19.67
N GLY A 67 -1.93 -13.61 18.36
CA GLY A 67 -3.13 -14.17 17.72
C GLY A 67 -3.10 -15.67 17.52
N GLU A 68 -2.00 -16.33 17.88
CA GLU A 68 -1.75 -17.76 17.70
C GLU A 68 -2.13 -18.23 16.28
N CYS A 69 -1.75 -17.46 15.26
CA CYS A 69 -2.10 -17.77 13.88
C CYS A 69 -1.02 -17.32 12.87
N PRO A 70 -0.90 -18.02 11.72
CA PRO A 70 -0.02 -17.60 10.65
C PRO A 70 -0.54 -16.31 10.00
N VAL A 71 0.38 -15.41 9.68
CA VAL A 71 0.11 -14.17 8.95
C VAL A 71 0.92 -14.14 7.66
N GLY A 72 0.43 -13.40 6.67
CA GLY A 72 1.16 -13.27 5.42
C GLY A 72 0.56 -12.24 4.47
N VAL A 73 1.42 -11.80 3.57
CA VAL A 73 1.10 -10.89 2.47
C VAL A 73 1.65 -11.52 1.20
N GLY A 74 0.82 -11.67 0.17
CA GLY A 74 1.27 -12.25 -1.09
C GLY A 74 0.37 -11.85 -2.24
N LYS A 75 0.65 -12.38 -3.44
CA LYS A 75 -0.07 -12.05 -4.68
C LYS A 75 -0.13 -10.54 -4.94
N LEU A 76 0.97 -9.84 -4.60
CA LEU A 76 1.10 -8.40 -4.72
C LEU A 76 0.86 -7.94 -6.16
N ARG A 77 0.11 -6.85 -6.31
CA ARG A 77 -0.20 -6.23 -7.61
C ARG A 77 -0.17 -4.72 -7.46
N SER A 78 0.44 -4.05 -8.42
CA SER A 78 0.48 -2.60 -8.53
C SER A 78 -0.15 -2.19 -9.86
N GLU A 79 -0.61 -0.94 -9.94
CA GLU A 79 -0.95 -0.27 -11.19
C GLU A 79 -0.74 1.23 -11.01
N PHE A 80 -0.40 1.93 -12.09
CA PHE A 80 -0.37 3.38 -12.13
C PHE A 80 -1.60 3.90 -12.87
N ARG A 81 -2.25 4.91 -12.29
CA ARG A 81 -3.38 5.61 -12.91
C ARG A 81 -3.11 7.11 -12.87
N VAL A 82 -3.43 7.79 -13.97
CA VAL A 82 -3.40 9.25 -14.01
C VAL A 82 -4.57 9.78 -13.19
N VAL A 83 -4.26 10.65 -12.23
CA VAL A 83 -5.24 11.29 -11.33
C VAL A 83 -5.36 12.77 -11.63
N LYS A 84 -6.56 13.32 -11.47
CA LYS A 84 -6.84 14.75 -11.62
C LYS A 84 -6.68 15.44 -10.28
N LYS A 85 -5.94 16.55 -10.29
CA LYS A 85 -5.87 17.46 -9.15
C LYS A 85 -7.19 18.24 -9.07
N GLN A 86 -7.89 18.10 -7.94
CA GLN A 86 -9.07 18.88 -7.60
C GLN A 86 -8.80 19.75 -6.38
N GLU A 87 -9.10 21.03 -6.48
CA GLU A 87 -8.97 21.99 -5.39
C GLU A 87 -10.36 22.43 -4.92
N SER A 88 -10.63 22.28 -3.62
CA SER A 88 -11.89 22.71 -3.03
C SER A 88 -11.69 23.16 -1.59
N ARG A 89 -12.16 24.37 -1.25
CA ARG A 89 -12.10 24.95 0.10
C ARG A 89 -10.71 24.83 0.75
N GLY A 90 -9.65 25.12 -0.01
CA GLY A 90 -8.25 25.05 0.44
C GLY A 90 -7.69 23.63 0.60
N LYS A 91 -8.44 22.59 0.24
CA LYS A 91 -7.98 21.20 0.23
C LYS A 91 -7.70 20.75 -1.20
N THR A 92 -6.56 20.09 -1.39
CA THR A 92 -6.23 19.40 -2.64
C THR A 92 -6.59 17.92 -2.50
N LYS A 93 -7.27 17.38 -3.50
CA LYS A 93 -7.51 15.95 -3.67
C LYS A 93 -7.01 15.51 -5.04
N TYR A 94 -6.56 14.26 -5.12
CA TYR A 94 -6.22 13.61 -6.38
C TYR A 94 -7.23 12.48 -6.59
N VAL A 95 -7.99 12.55 -7.68
CA VAL A 95 -9.09 11.62 -8.01
C VAL A 95 -9.02 11.11 -9.44
#